data_AF-A0A067PNJ8-F1
#
_entry.id   AF-A0A067PNJ8-F1
#
_cell.length_a   1.000
_cell.length_b   1.000
_cell.length_c   1.000
_cell.angle_alpha   90.00
_cell.angle_beta   90.00
_cell.angle_gamma   90.00
#
_symmetry.space_group_name_H-M   'P 1'
#
loop_
_entity.id
_entity.type
_entity.pdbx_description
1 polymer ?
#
loop_
_entity_poly.entity_id
_entity_poly.type
_entity_poly.pdbx_seq_one_letter_code
_entity_poly.pdbx_strand_id
1 'polypeptide(L)'
;YSPGRPSSYNLDNLPRHTEKEYWETINKLLKAVSKAASTTITKATGISCMPLAAASPAFVHPSFFPLDPFHLFYKDIIAFLWDLWTIFSSKSERIHLSADKARKLGEFLVKAMETLSPCFCGPVHDPFSKRQSQYKIYEWMALAHWYLIPLGIELQLEPTVLANLAEVVEIIEFAMTI
;
A
#
# COMPACT_ATOMS: atom_id res chain seq x y z
N TYR A 1 19.54 5.63 11.71
CA TYR A 1 20.21 5.61 13.02
C TYR A 1 19.78 6.87 13.75
N SER A 2 19.09 6.76 14.90
CA SER A 2 18.46 7.91 15.58
C SER A 2 19.17 8.15 16.92
N PRO A 3 20.21 9.01 16.96
CA PRO A 3 21.11 9.15 18.12
C PRO A 3 20.47 9.69 19.41
N GLY A 4 19.19 10.08 19.39
CA GLY A 4 18.42 10.46 20.59
C GLY A 4 17.34 9.46 20.99
N ARG A 5 17.34 8.25 20.43
CA ARG A 5 16.33 7.24 20.72
C ARG A 5 16.59 6.61 22.10
N PRO A 6 15.60 6.59 23.02
CA PRO A 6 15.74 5.90 24.30
C PRO A 6 16.08 4.41 24.10
N SER A 7 16.91 3.85 24.98
CA SER A 7 17.25 2.42 24.98
C SER A 7 16.07 1.52 25.38
N SER A 8 15.07 2.08 26.06
CA SER A 8 13.80 1.44 26.40
C SER A 8 12.65 2.45 26.37
N TYR A 9 11.44 1.98 26.07
CA TYR A 9 10.22 2.79 26.14
C TYR A 9 9.39 2.37 27.35
N ASN A 10 8.84 3.35 28.07
CA ASN A 10 7.79 3.07 29.04
C ASN A 10 6.47 2.88 28.28
N LEU A 11 6.03 1.63 28.13
CA LEU A 11 4.81 1.29 27.39
C LEU A 11 3.54 1.84 28.06
N ASP A 12 3.56 2.02 29.38
CA ASP A 12 2.44 2.59 30.14
C ASP A 12 2.34 4.11 30.00
N ASN A 13 3.40 4.76 29.51
CA ASN A 13 3.49 6.20 29.35
C ASN A 13 3.93 6.59 27.92
N LEU A 14 3.37 5.92 26.91
CA LEU A 14 3.50 6.36 25.54
C LEU A 14 2.63 7.62 25.33
N PRO A 15 3.05 8.58 24.48
CA PRO A 15 2.20 9.69 24.11
C PRO A 15 0.92 9.13 23.47
N ARG A 16 -0.22 9.32 24.14
CA ARG A 16 -1.53 8.98 23.59
C ARG A 16 -2.15 10.26 23.08
N HIS A 17 -2.44 10.31 21.79
CA HIS A 17 -3.27 11.36 21.25
C HIS A 17 -4.71 11.10 21.68
N THR A 18 -5.27 12.02 22.45
CA THR A 18 -6.70 12.08 22.70
C THR A 18 -7.41 12.68 21.49
N GLU A 19 -8.69 12.38 21.34
CA GLU A 19 -9.54 12.99 20.31
C GLU A 19 -9.48 14.52 20.37
N LYS A 20 -9.48 15.09 21.58
CA LYS A 20 -9.36 16.53 21.82
C LYS A 20 -8.06 17.10 21.23
N GLU A 21 -6.92 16.47 21.53
CA GLU A 21 -5.61 16.90 21.03
C GLU A 21 -5.49 16.77 19.51
N TYR A 22 -6.12 15.74 18.94
CA TYR A 22 -6.22 15.57 17.49
C TYR A 22 -6.96 16.77 16.86
N TRP A 23 -8.15 17.11 17.36
CA TRP A 23 -8.93 18.25 16.86
C TRP A 23 -8.25 19.59 17.05
N GLU A 24 -7.58 19.81 18.17
CA GLU A 24 -6.77 21.01 18.39
C GLU A 24 -5.64 21.11 17.35
N THR A 25 -5.03 19.98 17.00
CA THR A 25 -3.98 19.92 15.96
C THR A 25 -4.54 20.22 14.58
N ILE A 26 -5.69 19.65 14.21
CA ILE A 26 -6.39 19.97 12.97
C ILE A 26 -6.70 21.47 12.89
N ASN A 27 -7.22 22.06 13.95
CA ASN A 27 -7.51 23.49 14.00
C ASN A 27 -6.25 24.36 13.86
N LYS A 28 -5.11 23.94 14.43
CA LYS A 28 -3.82 24.62 14.25
C LYS A 28 -3.34 24.53 12.81
N LEU A 29 -3.50 23.39 12.15
CA LEU A 29 -3.15 23.19 10.75
C LEU A 29 -4.02 24.04 9.81
N LEU A 30 -5.33 24.10 10.04
CA LEU A 30 -6.27 24.92 9.26
C LEU A 30 -5.97 26.43 9.38
N LYS A 31 -5.43 26.86 10.53
CA LYS A 31 -5.04 28.26 10.78
C LYS A 31 -3.59 28.57 10.37
N ALA A 32 -2.82 27.59 9.89
CA ALA A 32 -1.42 27.80 9.52
C ALA A 32 -1.33 28.62 8.23
N VAL A 33 -0.78 29.83 8.32
CA VAL A 33 -0.67 30.77 7.19
C VAL A 33 0.46 30.44 6.20
N SER A 34 1.29 29.45 6.49
CA SER A 34 2.42 29.06 5.63
C SER A 34 2.72 27.56 5.68
N LYS A 35 3.32 27.07 4.58
CA LYS A 35 3.79 25.68 4.47
C LYS A 35 4.84 25.33 5.54
N ALA A 36 5.68 26.29 5.92
CA ALA A 36 6.66 26.10 6.99
C ALA A 36 5.98 25.89 8.34
N ALA A 37 4.96 26.69 8.66
CA ALA A 37 4.18 26.54 9.90
C ALA A 37 3.46 25.18 9.96
N SER A 38 2.81 24.80 8.86
CA SER A 38 2.16 23.48 8.75
C SER A 38 3.16 22.32 8.91
N THR A 39 4.36 22.43 8.33
CA THR A 39 5.42 21.43 8.45
C THR A 39 5.91 21.29 9.88
N THR A 40 6.08 22.40 10.61
CA THR A 40 6.48 22.38 12.03
C THR A 40 5.43 21.68 12.89
N ILE A 41 4.14 21.99 12.69
CA ILE A 41 3.03 21.34 13.41
C ILE A 41 3.01 19.83 13.10
N THR A 42 3.13 19.46 11.82
CA THR A 42 3.14 18.07 11.37
C THR A 42 4.32 17.30 11.98
N LYS A 43 5.51 17.89 12.03
CA LYS A 43 6.69 17.24 12.64
C LYS A 43 6.53 17.03 14.15
N ALA A 44 5.91 17.98 14.84
CA ALA A 44 5.72 17.90 16.29
C ALA A 44 4.62 16.92 16.71
N THR A 45 3.59 16.76 15.87
CA THR A 45 2.37 16.01 16.23
C THR A 45 2.18 14.72 15.44
N GLY A 46 2.89 14.55 14.32
CA GLY A 46 2.66 13.45 13.37
C GLY A 46 1.39 13.59 12.52
N ILE A 47 0.56 14.61 12.75
CA ILE A 47 -0.71 14.83 12.06
C ILE A 47 -0.50 15.86 10.94
N SER A 48 -0.83 15.51 9.70
CA SER A 48 -0.59 16.35 8.52
C SER A 48 -1.84 17.06 7.99
N CYS A 49 -3.01 16.44 8.11
CA CYS A 49 -4.29 17.00 7.69
C CYS A 49 -5.46 16.20 8.28
N MET A 50 -6.66 16.76 8.17
CA MET A 50 -7.90 16.00 8.34
C MET A 50 -8.14 15.20 7.05
N PRO A 51 -8.23 13.86 7.11
CA PRO A 51 -8.55 13.06 5.94
C PRO A 51 -9.91 13.49 5.38
N LEU A 52 -10.01 13.70 4.06
CA LEU A 52 -11.30 14.03 3.42
C LEU A 52 -12.36 12.94 3.66
N ALA A 53 -11.93 11.69 3.80
CA ALA A 53 -12.78 10.56 4.17
C ALA A 53 -13.47 10.74 5.52
N ALA A 54 -12.89 11.48 6.47
CA ALA A 54 -13.49 11.73 7.78
C ALA A 54 -14.79 12.58 7.70
N ALA A 55 -14.98 13.31 6.60
CA ALA A 55 -16.21 14.08 6.36
C ALA A 55 -17.30 13.27 5.62
N SER A 56 -17.01 12.04 5.20
CA SER A 56 -17.97 11.23 4.47
C SER A 56 -18.97 10.57 5.43
N PRO A 57 -20.29 10.69 5.20
CA PRO A 57 -21.31 10.01 6.01
C PRO A 57 -21.13 8.49 6.09
N ALA A 58 -20.42 7.90 5.12
CA ALA A 58 -20.08 6.48 5.10
C ALA A 58 -19.21 6.03 6.30
N PHE A 59 -18.44 6.96 6.89
CA PHE A 59 -17.52 6.68 8.01
C PHE A 59 -18.09 7.04 9.39
N VAL A 60 -19.36 7.48 9.46
CA VAL A 60 -20.00 7.98 10.70
C VAL A 60 -20.86 6.89 11.38
N HIS A 61 -21.07 5.74 10.73
CA HIS A 61 -21.91 4.67 11.28
C HIS A 61 -21.22 3.91 12.43
N PRO A 62 -21.89 3.63 13.57
CA PRO A 62 -21.27 2.99 14.74
C PRO A 62 -20.81 1.55 14.52
N SER A 63 -21.27 0.89 13.45
CA SER A 63 -20.76 -0.44 13.02
C SER A 63 -19.54 -0.36 12.11
N PHE A 64 -19.04 0.84 11.83
CA PHE A 64 -17.94 1.06 10.91
C PHE A 64 -16.59 0.88 11.64
N PHE A 65 -16.12 -0.35 11.70
CA PHE A 65 -14.69 -0.61 11.63
C PHE A 65 -14.45 -1.01 10.18
N PRO A 66 -13.76 -0.20 9.35
CA PRO A 66 -13.29 -0.75 8.10
C PRO A 66 -12.22 -1.76 8.54
N LEU A 67 -12.60 -3.05 8.60
CA LEU A 67 -11.69 -4.03 8.03
C LEU A 67 -11.39 -3.43 6.67
N ASP A 68 -10.15 -3.05 6.46
CA ASP A 68 -9.68 -2.57 5.18
C ASP A 68 -9.19 -3.81 4.44
N PRO A 69 -10.09 -4.64 3.85
CA PRO A 69 -9.68 -5.82 3.11
C PRO A 69 -8.79 -5.41 1.94
N PHE A 70 -8.92 -4.17 1.46
CA PHE A 70 -8.05 -3.59 0.46
C PHE A 70 -6.63 -3.40 1.02
N HIS A 71 -6.45 -2.98 2.27
CA HIS A 71 -5.13 -2.94 2.89
C HIS A 71 -4.50 -4.34 2.98
N LEU A 72 -5.24 -5.34 3.47
CA LEU A 72 -4.75 -6.72 3.52
C LEU A 72 -4.41 -7.28 2.13
N PHE A 73 -5.30 -7.07 1.17
CA PHE A 73 -5.15 -7.57 -0.19
C PHE A 73 -4.01 -6.89 -0.93
N TYR A 74 -4.08 -5.56 -1.07
CA TYR A 74 -3.14 -4.83 -1.91
C TYR A 74 -1.78 -4.64 -1.26
N LYS A 75 -1.70 -4.60 0.07
CA LYS A 75 -0.44 -4.38 0.76
C LYS A 75 0.27 -5.68 1.09
N ASP A 76 -0.46 -6.65 1.65
CA ASP A 76 0.18 -7.82 2.26
C ASP A 76 0.15 -9.03 1.30
N ILE A 77 -0.95 -9.29 0.59
CA ILE A 77 -1.06 -10.42 -0.34
C ILE A 77 -0.24 -10.21 -1.61
N ILE A 78 -0.31 -9.04 -2.26
CA ILE A 78 0.46 -8.78 -3.49
C ILE A 78 1.98 -8.77 -3.23
N ALA A 79 2.40 -8.22 -2.08
CA ALA A 79 3.79 -8.30 -1.65
C ALA A 79 4.24 -9.76 -1.45
N PHE A 80 3.39 -10.55 -0.81
CA PHE A 80 3.64 -11.97 -0.60
C PHE A 80 3.70 -12.75 -1.91
N LEU A 81 2.80 -12.50 -2.86
CA LEU A 81 2.82 -13.14 -4.19
C LEU A 81 4.09 -12.80 -4.96
N TRP A 82 4.52 -11.53 -4.93
CA TRP A 82 5.79 -11.14 -5.53
C TRP A 82 6.98 -11.91 -4.93
N ASP A 83 7.06 -12.00 -3.60
CA ASP A 83 8.11 -12.74 -2.91
C ASP A 83 8.00 -14.25 -3.17
N LEU A 84 6.78 -14.78 -3.23
CA LEU A 84 6.52 -16.16 -3.58
C LEU A 84 7.10 -16.48 -4.96
N TRP A 85 6.84 -15.64 -5.96
CA TRP A 85 7.32 -15.85 -7.32
C TRP A 85 8.82 -15.63 -7.49
N THR A 86 9.42 -14.70 -6.74
CA THR A 86 10.81 -14.25 -7.00
C THR A 86 11.84 -14.73 -5.97
N ILE A 87 11.41 -15.05 -4.75
CA ILE A 87 12.28 -15.38 -3.61
C ILE A 87 12.01 -16.81 -3.10
N PHE A 88 10.75 -17.14 -2.80
CA PHE A 88 10.42 -18.38 -2.10
C PHE A 88 10.28 -19.59 -3.03
N SER A 89 9.87 -19.39 -4.28
CA SER A 89 9.78 -20.47 -5.26
C SER A 89 11.12 -20.79 -5.91
N SER A 90 11.35 -22.07 -6.14
CA SER A 90 12.48 -22.64 -6.84
C SER A 90 12.27 -22.66 -8.35
N LYS A 91 13.36 -22.67 -9.13
CA LYS A 91 13.30 -22.72 -10.61
C LYS A 91 12.55 -23.91 -11.19
N SER A 92 12.37 -24.98 -10.42
CA SER A 92 11.57 -26.16 -10.80
C SER A 92 10.07 -25.98 -10.60
N GLU A 93 9.66 -25.01 -9.78
CA GLU A 93 8.26 -24.72 -9.52
C GLU A 93 7.68 -23.83 -10.60
N ARG A 94 6.47 -24.16 -11.06
CA ARG A 94 5.79 -23.42 -12.14
C ARG A 94 5.46 -21.98 -11.77
N ILE A 95 5.37 -21.68 -10.47
CA ILE A 95 5.11 -20.34 -9.96
C ILE A 95 6.36 -19.45 -9.94
N HIS A 96 7.53 -20.00 -10.27
CA HIS A 96 8.78 -19.28 -10.25
C HIS A 96 8.91 -18.29 -11.40
N LEU A 97 9.14 -17.05 -11.03
CA LEU A 97 9.41 -15.95 -11.94
C LEU A 97 10.92 -15.73 -12.00
N SER A 98 11.50 -15.97 -13.17
CA SER A 98 12.93 -15.72 -13.37
C SER A 98 13.27 -14.24 -13.20
N ALA A 99 14.52 -13.94 -12.81
CA ALA A 99 14.99 -12.57 -12.61
C ALA A 99 14.76 -11.68 -13.85
N ASP A 100 14.93 -12.21 -15.06
CA ASP A 100 14.66 -11.48 -16.29
C ASP A 100 13.19 -11.15 -16.50
N LYS A 101 12.28 -12.10 -16.20
CA LYS A 101 10.84 -11.86 -16.29
C LYS A 101 10.38 -10.89 -15.20
N ALA A 102 10.91 -11.00 -13.99
CA ALA A 102 10.63 -10.08 -12.88
C ALA A 102 11.07 -8.65 -13.21
N ARG A 103 12.28 -8.47 -13.78
CA ARG A 103 12.76 -7.17 -14.23
C ARG A 103 11.88 -6.58 -15.33
N LYS A 104 11.51 -7.36 -16.35
CA LYS A 104 10.63 -6.90 -17.44
C LYS A 104 9.24 -6.52 -16.93
N LEU A 105 8.67 -7.32 -16.02
CA LEU A 105 7.42 -6.99 -15.35
C LEU A 105 7.54 -5.63 -14.65
N GLY A 106 8.62 -5.42 -13.91
CA GLY A 106 8.87 -4.15 -13.25
C GLY A 106 8.94 -2.94 -14.18
N GLU A 107 9.67 -3.08 -15.30
CA GLU A 107 9.76 -2.04 -16.35
C GLU A 107 8.41 -1.76 -17.02
N PHE A 108 7.61 -2.79 -17.28
CA PHE A 108 6.29 -2.65 -17.91
C PHE A 108 5.31 -1.90 -17.02
N LEU A 109 5.44 -2.04 -15.71
CA LEU A 109 4.56 -1.35 -14.77
C LEU A 109 4.84 0.13 -14.65
N VAL A 110 6.10 0.51 -14.67
CA VAL A 110 6.48 1.92 -14.74
C VAL A 110 5.96 2.54 -16.04
N LYS A 111 6.02 1.81 -17.17
CA LYS A 111 5.47 2.29 -18.45
C LYS A 111 3.94 2.38 -18.44
N ALA A 112 3.26 1.40 -17.84
CA ALA A 112 1.80 1.39 -17.72
C ALA A 112 1.25 2.53 -16.84
N MET A 113 2.09 3.24 -16.08
CA MET A 113 1.66 4.46 -15.40
C MET A 113 1.20 5.54 -16.36
N GLU A 114 1.78 5.64 -17.56
CA GLU A 114 1.40 6.66 -18.54
C GLU A 114 -0.08 6.52 -18.97
N THR A 115 -0.66 5.34 -18.78
CA THR A 115 -2.06 5.04 -19.11
C THR A 115 -2.99 5.18 -17.90
N LEU A 116 -2.47 5.48 -16.70
CA LEU A 116 -3.27 5.69 -15.49
C LEU A 116 -3.49 7.16 -15.21
N SER A 117 -4.76 7.53 -14.99
CA SER A 117 -5.05 8.85 -14.46
C SER A 117 -4.50 8.98 -13.02
N PRO A 118 -3.74 10.03 -12.70
CA PRO A 118 -3.21 10.27 -11.35
C PRO A 118 -4.28 10.40 -10.25
N CYS A 119 -5.56 10.54 -10.62
CA CYS A 119 -6.66 10.55 -9.65
C CYS A 119 -6.98 9.16 -9.07
N PHE A 120 -6.55 8.08 -9.74
CA PHE A 120 -6.84 6.70 -9.34
C PHE A 120 -5.69 6.01 -8.59
N CYS A 121 -4.45 6.49 -8.75
CA CYS A 121 -3.28 5.88 -8.16
C CYS A 121 -2.14 6.91 -8.01
N GLY A 122 -1.36 6.78 -6.92
CA GLY A 122 -0.09 7.49 -6.77
C GLY A 122 0.98 6.95 -7.74
N PRO A 123 2.23 7.47 -7.68
CA PRO A 123 3.30 6.99 -8.54
C PRO A 123 3.58 5.49 -8.33
N VAL A 124 3.49 4.67 -9.38
CA VAL A 124 3.83 3.24 -9.31
C VAL A 124 5.33 3.07 -9.52
N HIS A 125 6.05 2.56 -8.53
CA HIS A 125 7.47 2.26 -8.69
C HIS A 125 7.74 0.83 -9.14
N ASP A 126 8.85 0.65 -9.84
CA ASP A 126 9.37 -0.64 -10.28
C ASP A 126 9.55 -1.62 -9.09
N PRO A 127 8.76 -2.71 -9.03
CA PRO A 127 8.94 -3.85 -8.14
C PRO A 127 10.36 -4.34 -7.98
N PHE A 128 11.04 -4.54 -9.11
CA PHE A 128 12.30 -5.25 -9.17
C PHE A 128 13.39 -4.44 -8.46
N SER A 129 13.40 -3.13 -8.64
CA SER A 129 14.38 -2.23 -7.99
C SER A 129 13.97 -1.73 -6.60
N LYS A 130 12.67 -1.71 -6.26
CA LYS A 130 12.18 -1.06 -5.01
C LYS A 130 11.64 -2.01 -3.95
N ARG A 131 11.45 -3.30 -4.22
CA ARG A 131 10.89 -4.27 -3.24
C ARG A 131 11.58 -4.26 -1.88
N GLN A 132 12.89 -4.01 -1.81
CA GLN A 132 13.66 -4.02 -0.56
C GLN A 132 13.63 -2.70 0.23
N SER A 133 13.21 -1.60 -0.41
CA SER A 133 12.95 -0.38 0.36
C SER A 133 11.66 -0.58 1.16
N GLN A 134 11.51 0.07 2.33
CA GLN A 134 10.24 0.11 3.08
C GLN A 134 9.10 0.82 2.32
N TYR A 135 9.23 0.92 1.01
CA TYR A 135 8.23 1.38 0.08
C TYR A 135 6.99 0.52 0.26
N LYS A 136 5.90 1.21 0.57
CA LYS A 136 4.65 0.56 0.90
C LYS A 136 3.99 0.17 -0.41
N ILE A 137 3.90 -1.13 -0.63
CA ILE A 137 3.23 -1.77 -1.77
C ILE A 137 1.75 -1.36 -1.94
N TYR A 138 1.17 -0.50 -1.07
CA TYR A 138 -0.17 0.07 -1.29
C TYR A 138 -0.30 0.86 -2.61
N GLU A 139 0.80 1.36 -3.18
CA GLU A 139 0.81 2.05 -4.48
C GLU A 139 0.62 1.08 -5.66
N TRP A 140 0.54 -0.24 -5.39
CA TRP A 140 0.35 -1.31 -6.38
C TRP A 140 -1.10 -1.78 -6.51
N MET A 141 -2.06 -1.08 -5.93
CA MET A 141 -3.48 -1.32 -6.19
C MET A 141 -3.78 -1.44 -7.69
N ALA A 142 -3.25 -0.49 -8.45
CA ALA A 142 -3.35 -0.45 -9.90
C ALA A 142 -2.59 -1.59 -10.58
N LEU A 143 -1.40 -1.95 -10.07
CA LEU A 143 -0.65 -3.11 -10.54
C LEU A 143 -1.49 -4.37 -10.46
N ALA A 144 -1.99 -4.71 -9.28
CA ALA A 144 -2.64 -5.98 -9.02
C ALA A 144 -3.97 -6.13 -9.75
N HIS A 145 -4.79 -5.08 -9.73
CA HIS A 145 -6.14 -5.14 -10.29
C HIS A 145 -6.23 -4.83 -11.78
N TRP A 146 -5.36 -3.97 -12.32
CA TRP A 146 -5.52 -3.49 -13.71
C TRP A 146 -4.46 -4.01 -14.67
N TYR A 147 -3.25 -4.32 -14.19
CA TYR A 147 -2.12 -4.60 -15.08
C TYR A 147 -1.49 -5.99 -14.92
N LEU A 148 -1.62 -6.65 -13.77
CA LEU A 148 -0.91 -7.91 -13.50
C LEU A 148 -1.36 -9.04 -14.44
N ILE A 149 -2.67 -9.15 -14.70
CA ILE A 149 -3.23 -10.13 -15.64
C ILE A 149 -2.81 -9.82 -17.09
N PRO A 150 -3.10 -8.64 -17.68
CA PRO A 150 -2.76 -8.38 -19.08
C PRO A 150 -1.24 -8.37 -19.33
N LEU A 151 -0.43 -7.84 -18.41
CA LEU A 151 1.03 -7.88 -18.54
C LEU A 151 1.59 -9.29 -18.32
N GLY A 152 0.95 -10.08 -17.45
CA GLY A 152 1.33 -11.47 -17.25
C GLY A 152 1.09 -12.32 -18.52
N ILE A 153 0.00 -12.06 -19.24
CA ILE A 153 -0.27 -12.68 -20.55
C ILE A 153 0.78 -12.24 -21.58
N GLU A 154 1.06 -10.94 -21.69
CA GLU A 154 2.05 -10.39 -22.63
C GLU A 154 3.46 -10.94 -22.37
N LEU A 155 3.83 -11.13 -21.11
CA LEU A 155 5.11 -11.71 -20.69
C LEU A 155 5.17 -13.23 -20.78
N GLN A 156 4.09 -13.87 -21.25
CA GLN A 156 3.96 -15.33 -21.33
C GLN A 156 4.31 -15.95 -19.97
N LEU A 157 3.70 -15.43 -18.91
CA LEU A 157 3.71 -16.09 -17.62
C LEU A 157 2.97 -17.42 -17.74
N GLU A 158 3.42 -18.41 -16.98
CA GLU A 158 2.79 -19.73 -16.96
C GLU A 158 1.30 -19.57 -16.59
N PRO A 159 0.37 -20.21 -17.32
CA PRO A 159 -1.06 -20.11 -17.04
C PRO A 159 -1.42 -20.44 -15.59
N THR A 160 -0.65 -21.30 -14.93
CA THR A 160 -0.82 -21.63 -13.52
C THR A 160 -0.50 -20.48 -12.56
N VAL A 161 0.39 -19.55 -12.92
CA VAL A 161 0.65 -18.32 -12.14
C VAL A 161 -0.57 -17.41 -12.21
N LEU A 162 -1.14 -17.26 -13.40
CA LEU A 162 -2.33 -16.46 -13.63
C LEU A 162 -3.58 -17.10 -12.98
N ALA A 163 -3.67 -18.43 -13.02
CA ALA A 163 -4.73 -19.19 -12.35
C ALA A 163 -4.64 -19.05 -10.82
N ASN A 164 -3.43 -19.11 -10.24
CA ASN A 164 -3.24 -18.89 -8.81
C ASN A 164 -3.66 -17.47 -8.39
N LEU A 165 -3.34 -16.45 -9.19
CA LEU A 165 -3.82 -15.10 -8.94
C LEU A 165 -5.35 -14.99 -9.04
N ALA A 166 -5.95 -15.62 -10.06
CA ALA A 166 -7.40 -15.63 -10.25
C ALA A 166 -8.12 -16.33 -9.09
N GLU A 167 -7.61 -17.47 -8.62
CA GLU A 167 -8.15 -18.22 -7.48
C GLU A 167 -8.08 -17.40 -6.18
N VAL A 168 -6.98 -16.66 -5.97
CA VAL A 168 -6.87 -15.73 -4.83
C VAL A 168 -7.91 -14.61 -4.92
N VAL A 169 -8.15 -14.05 -6.11
CA VAL A 169 -9.19 -13.02 -6.31
C VAL A 169 -10.59 -13.59 -6.04
N GLU A 170 -10.90 -14.79 -6.52
CA GLU A 170 -12.19 -15.46 -6.32
C GLU A 170 -12.48 -15.77 -4.85
N ILE A 171 -11.48 -16.29 -4.10
CA ILE A 171 -11.61 -16.55 -2.66
C ILE A 171 -11.95 -15.27 -1.88
N ILE A 172 -11.37 -14.15 -2.30
CA ILE A 172 -11.55 -12.86 -1.64
C ILE A 172 -12.89 -12.24 -1.99
N GLU A 173 -13.31 -12.31 -3.26
CA GLU A 173 -14.66 -11.93 -3.68
C GLU A 173 -15.70 -12.72 -2.89
N PHE A 174 -15.55 -14.04 -2.80
CA PHE A 174 -16.41 -14.89 -1.99
C PHE A 174 -16.44 -14.44 -0.52
N ALA A 175 -15.26 -14.21 0.10
CA ALA A 175 -15.18 -13.77 1.50
C ALA A 175 -15.78 -12.38 1.76
N MET A 176 -15.81 -11.51 0.76
CA MET A 176 -16.38 -10.15 0.85
C MET A 176 -17.89 -10.08 0.57
N THR A 177 -18.48 -11.13 0.00
CA THR A 177 -19.88 -11.16 -0.44
C THR A 177 -20.81 -11.91 0.53
N ILE A 178 -20.28 -12.38 1.67
CA ILE A 178 -21.01 -13.11 2.74
C ILE A 178 -21.28 -12.19 3.93
#